data_AF-A0A1V1W8G4-F1
#
_entry.id   AF-A0A1V1W8G4-F1
#
_cell.length_a   1.000
_cell.length_b   1.000
_cell.length_c   1.000
_cell.angle_alpha   90.00
_cell.angle_beta   90.00
_cell.angle_gamma   90.00
#
_symmetry.space_group_name_H-M   'P 1'
#
loop_
_entity.id
_entity.type
_entity.pdbx_description
1 polymer ?
#
loop_
_entity_poly.entity_id
_entity_poly.type
_entity_poly.pdbx_seq_one_letter_code
_entity_poly.pdbx_strand_id
1 'polypeptide(L)'
;MDTLGPYRIVRRLGSGGMGVVHEAWDTGLERPVALKVISPQLADDPVFRERFTREARAQAALTSEHVVHVYAHGEDAGQLWIATQLVPDGDLGRLLREHGAPPIPVALDLIGQVASGLADAHAAGLVHRDIKPANVLIRRVPRLRVHLCDFGIARPLGSGATSTGTIGTPSYMAPELHTGGTAGVASDVYSLGCLLWATLSGRTPYAGSSDYEVVRAHLEQPVPQLDGASPQVAAVNRVLRTAMAKRPEDRYPTAAAMREDLLAAARLPDAPAPVAAPRHGRRLGVVAAVVVLALAVVAGTAYALTRGDGGEPVVEPTPSSSPTVASTPSARDEVKAAGAFADALVEQGAMTANQADCVATTVVDAVGLDRLIEDGFFDADLAFLDPDLADKPAIKEALTSASFDCLT
;
A
#
# COMPACT_ATOMS: atom_id res chain seq x y z
N MET A 1 4.89 -29.80 -29.92
CA MET A 1 4.71 -29.23 -28.58
C MET A 1 6.01 -29.49 -27.87
N ASP A 2 6.77 -28.43 -27.61
CA ASP A 2 8.14 -28.56 -27.15
C ASP A 2 8.13 -29.02 -25.69
N THR A 3 8.73 -30.18 -25.44
CA THR A 3 8.98 -30.72 -24.10
C THR A 3 10.39 -30.34 -23.69
N LEU A 4 10.58 -29.98 -22.42
CA LEU A 4 11.89 -29.74 -21.82
C LEU A 4 11.99 -30.58 -20.55
N GLY A 5 12.84 -31.60 -20.56
CA GLY A 5 12.85 -32.63 -19.52
C GLY A 5 11.44 -33.25 -19.32
N PRO A 6 10.93 -33.37 -18.08
CA PRO A 6 9.60 -33.92 -17.79
C PRO A 6 8.46 -32.89 -17.95
N TYR A 7 8.71 -31.74 -18.55
CA TYR A 7 7.74 -30.65 -18.62
C TYR A 7 7.24 -30.43 -20.05
N ARG A 8 5.93 -30.48 -20.22
CA ARG A 8 5.26 -30.11 -21.47
C ARG A 8 4.89 -28.63 -21.42
N ILE A 9 5.47 -27.82 -22.30
CA ILE A 9 5.20 -26.37 -22.34
C ILE A 9 3.76 -26.13 -22.80
N VAL A 10 3.02 -25.32 -22.04
CA VAL A 10 1.63 -24.94 -22.32
C VAL A 10 1.58 -23.59 -23.00
N ARG A 11 2.12 -22.55 -22.34
CA ARG A 11 2.17 -21.18 -22.87
C ARG A 11 3.30 -20.39 -22.22
N ARG A 12 3.70 -19.29 -22.86
CA ARG A 12 4.65 -18.34 -22.27
C ARG A 12 3.93 -17.44 -21.25
N LEU A 13 4.53 -17.26 -20.08
CA LEU A 13 4.08 -16.35 -19.02
C LEU A 13 4.80 -15.01 -19.09
N GLY A 14 6.11 -15.02 -19.40
CA GLY A 14 6.92 -13.82 -19.46
C GLY A 14 8.32 -14.07 -20.01
N SER A 15 9.11 -13.01 -20.13
CA SER A 15 10.51 -13.08 -20.50
C SER A 15 11.29 -11.90 -19.94
N GLY A 16 12.57 -12.10 -19.68
CA GLY A 16 13.50 -11.03 -19.37
C GLY A 16 14.92 -11.41 -19.77
N GLY A 17 15.89 -10.61 -19.39
CA GLY A 17 17.29 -10.86 -19.77
C GLY A 17 17.89 -12.17 -19.21
N MET A 18 17.26 -12.75 -18.19
CA MET A 18 17.69 -14.04 -17.62
C MET A 18 17.10 -15.27 -18.35
N GLY A 19 16.11 -15.07 -19.23
CA GLY A 19 15.43 -16.17 -19.89
C GLY A 19 13.92 -15.99 -20.02
N VAL A 20 13.21 -17.10 -20.24
CA VAL A 20 11.77 -17.13 -20.52
C VAL A 20 11.06 -17.97 -19.46
N VAL A 21 9.92 -17.50 -18.99
CA VAL A 21 9.08 -18.24 -18.04
C VAL A 21 7.86 -18.76 -18.78
N HIS A 22 7.59 -20.05 -18.64
CA HIS A 22 6.48 -20.76 -19.23
C HIS A 22 5.56 -21.32 -18.16
N GLU A 23 4.27 -21.38 -18.46
CA GLU A 23 3.39 -22.34 -17.82
C GLU A 23 3.67 -23.68 -18.49
N ALA A 24 3.95 -24.69 -17.68
CA ALA A 24 4.19 -26.05 -18.17
C ALA A 24 3.41 -27.05 -17.32
N TRP A 25 3.16 -28.21 -17.91
CA TRP A 25 2.60 -29.36 -17.22
C TRP A 25 3.71 -30.32 -16.84
N ASP A 26 3.90 -30.55 -15.54
CA ASP A 26 4.76 -31.61 -15.03
C ASP A 26 4.10 -32.96 -15.33
N THR A 27 4.68 -33.75 -16.24
CA THR A 27 4.09 -35.01 -16.66
C THR A 27 4.26 -36.12 -15.64
N GLY A 28 5.18 -35.97 -14.67
CA GLY A 28 5.41 -36.97 -13.62
C GLY A 28 4.48 -36.75 -12.42
N LEU A 29 4.29 -35.50 -12.00
CA LEU A 29 3.45 -35.13 -10.86
C LEU A 29 2.04 -34.67 -11.24
N GLU A 30 1.73 -34.63 -12.54
CA GLU A 30 0.42 -34.26 -13.10
C GLU A 30 -0.12 -32.93 -12.55
N ARG A 31 0.70 -31.88 -12.61
CA ARG A 31 0.35 -30.55 -12.11
C ARG A 31 0.91 -29.42 -12.96
N PRO A 32 0.30 -28.22 -12.92
CA PRO A 32 0.87 -27.04 -13.55
C PRO A 32 2.05 -26.51 -12.75
N VAL A 33 3.08 -26.01 -13.45
CA VAL A 33 4.27 -25.38 -12.88
C VAL A 33 4.65 -24.12 -13.65
N ALA A 34 5.38 -23.23 -13.00
CA ALA A 34 6.12 -22.17 -13.66
C ALA A 34 7.51 -22.70 -14.00
N LEU A 35 7.81 -22.87 -15.30
CA LEU A 35 9.08 -23.36 -15.81
C LEU A 35 9.89 -22.19 -16.37
N LYS A 36 10.96 -21.82 -15.69
CA LYS A 36 11.89 -20.79 -16.16
C LYS A 36 13.06 -21.46 -16.87
N VAL A 37 13.24 -21.11 -18.14
CA VAL A 37 14.34 -21.56 -18.99
C VAL A 37 15.36 -20.44 -19.10
N ILE A 38 16.61 -20.72 -18.72
CA ILE A 38 17.69 -19.73 -18.68
C ILE A 38 18.22 -19.47 -20.09
N SER A 39 18.57 -18.21 -20.37
CA SER A 39 19.16 -17.84 -21.66
C SER A 39 20.52 -18.56 -21.88
N PRO A 40 20.84 -18.97 -23.13
CA PRO A 40 22.11 -19.65 -23.43
C PRO A 40 23.35 -18.87 -22.97
N GLN A 41 23.32 -17.55 -23.11
CA GLN A 41 24.45 -16.68 -22.74
C GLN A 41 24.81 -16.76 -21.25
N LEU A 42 23.83 -17.01 -20.38
CA LEU A 42 24.06 -17.23 -18.95
C LEU A 42 24.34 -18.70 -18.64
N ALA A 43 23.69 -19.61 -19.36
CA ALA A 43 23.83 -21.05 -19.16
C ALA A 43 25.24 -21.58 -19.49
N ASP A 44 25.99 -20.86 -20.35
CA ASP A 44 27.37 -21.20 -20.73
C ASP A 44 28.43 -20.71 -19.73
N ASP A 45 28.10 -19.81 -18.78
CA ASP A 45 29.03 -19.32 -17.75
C ASP A 45 29.13 -20.34 -16.58
N PRO A 46 30.27 -21.03 -16.38
CA PRO A 46 30.41 -22.02 -15.32
C PRO A 46 30.16 -21.45 -13.91
N VAL A 47 30.52 -20.19 -13.67
CA VAL A 47 30.32 -19.52 -12.39
C VAL A 47 28.83 -19.26 -12.16
N PHE A 48 28.10 -18.88 -13.21
CA PHE A 48 26.64 -18.78 -13.16
C PHE A 48 26.01 -20.15 -12.85
N ARG A 49 26.41 -21.22 -13.55
CA ARG A 49 25.83 -22.56 -13.36
C ARG A 49 25.98 -23.09 -11.93
N GLU A 50 27.15 -22.91 -11.33
CA GLU A 50 27.42 -23.32 -9.96
C GLU A 50 26.56 -22.52 -8.97
N ARG A 51 26.47 -21.19 -9.14
CA ARG A 51 25.59 -20.33 -8.34
C ARG A 51 24.13 -20.72 -8.50
N PHE A 52 23.71 -20.99 -9.74
CA PHE A 52 22.35 -21.39 -10.06
C PHE A 52 21.94 -22.65 -9.31
N THR A 53 22.78 -23.68 -9.38
CA THR A 53 22.56 -24.94 -8.67
C THR A 53 22.53 -24.74 -7.15
N ARG A 54 23.45 -23.93 -6.61
CA ARG A 54 23.52 -23.68 -5.17
C ARG A 54 22.29 -22.93 -4.64
N GLU A 55 21.91 -21.84 -5.30
CA GLU A 55 20.77 -21.01 -4.88
C GLU A 55 19.44 -21.75 -5.10
N ALA A 56 19.28 -22.51 -6.20
CA ALA A 56 18.11 -23.35 -6.41
C ALA A 56 17.95 -24.42 -5.32
N ARG A 57 19.04 -25.06 -4.88
CA ARG A 57 19.01 -26.04 -3.78
C ARG A 57 18.64 -25.41 -2.44
N ALA A 58 19.24 -24.25 -2.14
CA ALA A 58 18.90 -23.53 -0.91
C ALA A 58 17.44 -23.08 -0.90
N GLN A 59 16.91 -22.61 -2.04
CA GLN A 59 15.50 -22.23 -2.15
C GLN A 59 14.57 -23.46 -2.10
N ALA A 60 14.95 -24.60 -2.67
CA ALA A 60 14.18 -25.84 -2.58
C ALA A 60 14.07 -26.38 -1.14
N ALA A 61 15.09 -26.13 -0.31
CA ALA A 61 15.09 -26.50 1.11
C ALA A 61 14.31 -25.50 2.00
N LEU A 62 13.94 -24.33 1.47
CA LEU A 62 13.22 -23.31 2.22
C LEU A 62 11.74 -23.70 2.40
N THR A 63 11.26 -23.61 3.64
CA THR A 63 9.84 -23.71 3.96
C THR A 63 9.32 -22.34 4.36
N SER A 64 8.46 -21.74 3.54
CA SER A 64 7.86 -20.43 3.78
C SER A 64 6.49 -20.35 3.10
N GLU A 65 5.54 -19.65 3.72
CA GLU A 65 4.23 -19.34 3.11
C GLU A 65 4.35 -18.28 2.00
N HIS A 66 5.42 -17.46 2.04
CA HIS A 66 5.56 -16.26 1.22
C HIS A 66 6.72 -16.32 0.23
N VAL A 67 7.26 -17.51 -0.04
CA VAL A 67 8.28 -17.74 -1.08
C VAL A 67 7.81 -18.87 -1.99
N VAL A 68 7.92 -18.68 -3.31
CA VAL A 68 7.58 -19.73 -4.27
C VAL A 68 8.46 -20.95 -4.05
N HIS A 69 7.82 -22.11 -3.96
CA HIS A 69 8.54 -23.36 -3.76
C HIS A 69 9.22 -23.81 -5.06
N VAL A 70 10.48 -24.23 -4.96
CA VAL A 70 11.23 -24.83 -6.08
C VAL A 70 11.02 -26.33 -6.05
N TYR A 71 10.41 -26.86 -7.12
CA TYR A 71 10.16 -28.30 -7.23
C TYR A 71 11.38 -29.06 -7.75
N ALA A 72 12.02 -28.51 -8.77
CA ALA A 72 13.20 -29.12 -9.38
C ALA A 72 13.97 -28.07 -10.18
N HIS A 73 15.24 -28.36 -10.41
CA HIS A 73 16.06 -27.66 -11.40
C HIS A 73 16.86 -28.70 -12.18
N GLY A 74 17.29 -28.37 -13.39
CA GLY A 74 18.05 -29.29 -14.21
C GLY A 74 18.54 -28.67 -15.50
N GLU A 75 18.99 -29.54 -16.37
CA GLU A 75 19.49 -29.23 -17.71
C GLU A 75 18.91 -30.23 -18.69
N ASP A 76 18.48 -29.74 -19.84
CA ASP A 76 18.10 -30.59 -20.97
C ASP A 76 18.60 -29.95 -22.27
N ALA A 77 19.29 -30.73 -23.11
CA ALA A 77 19.94 -30.26 -24.33
C ALA A 77 20.77 -28.96 -24.18
N GLY A 78 21.46 -28.78 -23.04
CA GLY A 78 22.27 -27.58 -22.74
C GLY A 78 21.46 -26.38 -22.24
N GLN A 79 20.14 -26.52 -22.10
CA GLN A 79 19.27 -25.48 -21.55
C GLN A 79 19.04 -25.73 -20.07
N LEU A 80 19.52 -24.81 -19.24
CA LEU A 80 19.21 -24.81 -17.81
C LEU A 80 17.76 -24.41 -17.57
N TRP A 81 17.11 -25.09 -16.64
CA TRP A 81 15.74 -24.79 -16.25
C TRP A 81 15.53 -24.94 -14.73
N ILE A 82 14.55 -24.21 -14.22
CA ILE A 82 14.02 -24.35 -12.87
C ILE A 82 12.49 -24.38 -12.92
N ALA A 83 11.90 -25.36 -12.25
CA ALA A 83 10.46 -25.53 -12.14
C ALA A 83 10.01 -25.15 -10.73
N THR A 84 9.08 -24.21 -10.65
CA THR A 84 8.56 -23.67 -9.40
C THR A 84 7.04 -23.75 -9.33
N GLN A 85 6.51 -23.49 -8.13
CA GLN A 85 5.09 -23.25 -7.91
C GLN A 85 4.54 -22.22 -8.91
N LEU A 86 3.46 -22.57 -9.61
CA LEU A 86 2.72 -21.62 -10.42
C LEU A 86 1.78 -20.80 -9.53
N VAL A 87 1.93 -19.48 -9.55
CA VAL A 87 1.01 -18.53 -8.91
C VAL A 87 0.28 -17.77 -10.03
N PRO A 88 -1.02 -18.03 -10.27
CA PRO A 88 -1.65 -17.65 -11.53
C PRO A 88 -2.24 -16.24 -11.57
N ASP A 89 -2.39 -15.55 -10.43
CA ASP A 89 -3.19 -14.30 -10.34
C ASP A 89 -2.35 -13.03 -10.61
N GLY A 90 -1.17 -13.19 -11.21
CA GLY A 90 -0.28 -12.11 -11.62
C GLY A 90 0.69 -11.65 -10.53
N ASP A 91 1.24 -10.45 -10.71
CA ASP A 91 2.20 -9.83 -9.81
C ASP A 91 1.68 -8.52 -9.23
N LEU A 92 2.31 -8.03 -8.16
CA LEU A 92 1.95 -6.78 -7.49
C LEU A 92 2.03 -5.58 -8.45
N GLY A 93 2.96 -5.60 -9.41
CA GLY A 93 3.05 -4.56 -10.42
C GLY A 93 1.83 -4.51 -11.34
N ARG A 94 1.28 -5.67 -11.73
CA ARG A 94 0.01 -5.76 -12.44
C ARG A 94 -1.13 -5.24 -11.59
N LEU A 95 -1.22 -5.66 -10.33
CA LEU A 95 -2.25 -5.19 -9.40
C LEU A 95 -2.25 -3.65 -9.28
N LEU A 96 -1.08 -3.03 -9.10
CA LEU A 96 -0.96 -1.58 -8.99
C LEU A 96 -1.31 -0.84 -10.28
N ARG A 97 -1.06 -1.43 -11.46
CA ARG A 97 -1.45 -0.83 -12.75
C ARG A 97 -2.96 -0.92 -12.99
N GLU A 98 -3.59 -2.02 -12.59
CA GLU A 98 -5.01 -2.28 -12.83
C GLU A 98 -5.91 -1.58 -11.81
N HIS A 99 -5.48 -1.50 -10.55
CA HIS A 99 -6.32 -1.03 -9.43
C HIS A 99 -5.77 0.20 -8.71
N GLY A 100 -4.57 0.69 -9.07
CA GLY A 100 -3.91 1.77 -8.34
C GLY A 100 -3.31 1.33 -7.00
N ALA A 101 -2.93 2.30 -6.19
CA ALA A 101 -2.41 2.04 -4.84
C ALA A 101 -3.55 1.59 -3.92
N PRO A 102 -3.42 0.46 -3.20
CA PRO A 102 -4.42 0.03 -2.24
C PRO A 102 -4.41 0.91 -0.98
N PRO A 103 -5.45 0.85 -0.14
CA PRO A 103 -5.47 1.52 1.16
C PRO A 103 -4.24 1.18 2.02
N ILE A 104 -3.77 2.13 2.83
CA ILE A 104 -2.54 1.97 3.64
C ILE A 104 -2.52 0.66 4.43
N PRO A 105 -3.57 0.25 5.17
CA PRO A 105 -3.55 -1.02 5.91
C PRO A 105 -3.33 -2.24 5.01
N VAL A 106 -3.92 -2.26 3.80
CA VAL A 106 -3.77 -3.33 2.82
C VAL A 106 -2.34 -3.34 2.26
N ALA A 107 -1.80 -2.17 1.91
CA ALA A 107 -0.40 -2.06 1.48
C ALA A 107 0.57 -2.59 2.55
N LEU A 108 0.36 -2.22 3.82
CA LEU A 108 1.20 -2.66 4.93
C LEU A 108 1.09 -4.17 5.19
N ASP A 109 -0.09 -4.77 5.04
CA ASP A 109 -0.26 -6.22 5.14
C ASP A 109 0.49 -6.96 4.03
N LEU A 110 0.31 -6.54 2.76
CA LEU A 110 1.00 -7.14 1.61
C LEU A 110 2.53 -7.08 1.77
N ILE A 111 3.06 -5.93 2.16
CA ILE A 111 4.50 -5.76 2.38
C ILE A 111 4.97 -6.51 3.63
N GLY A 112 4.13 -6.62 4.66
CA GLY A 112 4.40 -7.45 5.83
C GLY A 112 4.56 -8.93 5.48
N GLN A 113 3.73 -9.45 4.57
CA GLN A 113 3.86 -10.81 4.04
C GLN A 113 5.18 -10.97 3.24
N VAL A 114 5.53 -10.00 2.39
CA VAL A 114 6.83 -9.98 1.68
C VAL A 114 8.00 -10.00 2.67
N ALA A 115 7.94 -9.17 3.72
CA ALA A 115 8.96 -9.10 4.76
C ALA A 115 9.10 -10.43 5.51
N SER A 116 8.01 -11.17 5.69
CA SER A 116 8.05 -12.52 6.26
C SER A 116 8.78 -13.51 5.35
N GLY A 117 8.48 -13.53 4.05
CA GLY A 117 9.20 -14.38 3.10
C GLY A 117 10.69 -14.07 2.99
N LEU A 118 11.05 -12.78 3.06
CA LEU A 118 12.46 -12.36 3.12
C LEU A 118 13.14 -12.82 4.42
N ALA A 119 12.46 -12.72 5.56
CA ALA A 119 13.02 -13.18 6.83
C ALA A 119 13.33 -14.68 6.79
N ASP A 120 12.41 -15.50 6.26
CA ASP A 120 12.61 -16.94 6.11
C ASP A 120 13.80 -17.23 5.18
N ALA A 121 13.88 -16.54 4.04
CA ALA A 121 14.99 -16.70 3.10
C ALA A 121 16.34 -16.27 3.70
N HIS A 122 16.38 -15.15 4.42
CA HIS A 122 17.59 -14.67 5.11
C HIS A 122 18.05 -15.68 6.17
N ALA A 123 17.13 -16.31 6.89
CA ALA A 123 17.44 -17.37 7.85
C ALA A 123 18.07 -18.61 7.17
N ALA A 124 17.70 -18.88 5.92
CA ALA A 124 18.29 -19.93 5.09
C ALA A 124 19.58 -19.48 4.34
N GLY A 125 20.08 -18.26 4.61
CA GLY A 125 21.29 -17.73 3.96
C GLY A 125 21.08 -17.25 2.52
N LEU A 126 19.83 -17.07 2.08
CA LEU A 126 19.48 -16.56 0.76
C LEU A 126 19.21 -15.07 0.82
N VAL A 127 19.85 -14.31 -0.07
CA VAL A 127 19.59 -12.87 -0.29
C VAL A 127 18.87 -12.74 -1.63
N HIS A 128 17.78 -11.96 -1.70
CA HIS A 128 16.94 -11.89 -2.89
C HIS A 128 17.56 -11.05 -4.01
N ARG A 129 18.16 -9.89 -3.69
CA ARG A 129 18.91 -9.00 -4.62
C ARG A 129 18.11 -8.32 -5.74
N ASP A 130 16.80 -8.57 -5.88
CA ASP A 130 15.97 -8.01 -6.96
C ASP A 130 14.50 -7.84 -6.53
N ILE A 131 14.27 -7.29 -5.34
CA ILE A 131 12.90 -7.05 -4.85
C ILE A 131 12.28 -5.89 -5.64
N LYS A 132 11.15 -6.16 -6.28
CA LYS A 132 10.36 -5.21 -7.08
C LYS A 132 8.94 -5.77 -7.28
N PRO A 133 7.96 -4.94 -7.69
CA PRO A 133 6.57 -5.41 -7.83
C PRO A 133 6.41 -6.64 -8.74
N ALA A 134 7.20 -6.74 -9.81
CA ALA A 134 7.14 -7.87 -10.75
C ALA A 134 7.61 -9.22 -10.17
N ASN A 135 8.33 -9.21 -9.04
CA ASN A 135 8.82 -10.43 -8.36
C ASN A 135 7.98 -10.79 -7.12
N VAL A 136 6.85 -10.10 -6.92
CA VAL A 136 5.89 -10.35 -5.84
C VAL A 136 4.61 -10.89 -6.48
N LEU A 137 4.48 -12.21 -6.53
CA LEU A 137 3.32 -12.86 -7.14
C LEU A 137 2.12 -12.79 -6.20
N ILE A 138 0.94 -12.58 -6.75
CA ILE A 138 -0.31 -12.46 -6.02
C ILE A 138 -1.11 -13.75 -6.18
N ARG A 139 -1.67 -14.23 -5.07
CA ARG A 139 -2.66 -15.30 -5.04
C ARG A 139 -3.94 -14.78 -4.37
N ARG A 140 -5.07 -15.00 -5.04
CA ARG A 140 -6.40 -14.62 -4.54
C ARG A 140 -7.05 -15.84 -3.88
N VAL A 141 -6.94 -15.98 -2.55
CA VAL A 141 -7.70 -17.01 -1.79
C VAL A 141 -8.01 -16.52 -0.39
N PRO A 142 -9.29 -16.53 0.03
CA PRO A 142 -10.17 -15.35 0.26
C PRO A 142 -9.53 -14.01 0.68
N ARG A 143 -8.26 -13.98 1.05
CA ARG A 143 -7.45 -12.76 1.22
C ARG A 143 -6.31 -12.77 0.21
N LEU A 144 -5.76 -11.59 -0.09
CA LEU A 144 -4.56 -11.51 -0.91
C LEU A 144 -3.39 -12.17 -0.18
N ARG A 145 -2.71 -13.07 -0.88
CA ARG A 145 -1.46 -13.70 -0.45
C ARG A 145 -0.37 -13.35 -1.42
N VAL A 146 0.79 -12.98 -0.91
CA VAL A 146 1.97 -12.69 -1.74
C VAL A 146 2.98 -13.83 -1.66
N HIS A 147 3.65 -14.09 -2.78
CA HIS A 147 4.74 -15.05 -2.88
C HIS A 147 5.92 -14.39 -3.60
N LEU A 148 7.07 -14.35 -2.95
CA LEU A 148 8.31 -13.89 -3.55
C LEU A 148 8.83 -14.94 -4.53
N CYS A 149 9.18 -14.51 -5.74
CA CYS A 149 9.80 -15.34 -6.76
C CYS A 149 11.13 -14.75 -7.23
N ASP A 150 11.86 -15.51 -8.04
CA ASP A 150 13.09 -15.04 -8.69
C ASP A 150 14.16 -14.52 -7.71
N PHE A 151 14.53 -15.36 -6.74
CA PHE A 151 15.63 -15.11 -5.81
C PHE A 151 16.98 -15.05 -6.52
N GLY A 152 17.32 -13.92 -7.14
CA GLY A 152 18.69 -13.47 -7.38
C GLY A 152 19.66 -14.42 -8.09
N ILE A 153 19.19 -15.56 -8.63
CA ILE A 153 19.99 -16.73 -9.05
C ILE A 153 21.09 -16.37 -10.06
N ALA A 154 20.92 -15.23 -10.73
CA ALA A 154 21.78 -14.71 -11.78
C ALA A 154 22.73 -13.56 -11.37
N ARG A 155 22.63 -12.98 -10.17
CA ARG A 155 23.42 -11.80 -9.82
C ARG A 155 24.73 -12.20 -9.14
N PRO A 156 25.91 -11.88 -9.71
CA PRO A 156 27.17 -12.11 -9.06
C PRO A 156 27.21 -11.43 -7.68
N LEU A 157 27.74 -12.14 -6.68
CA LEU A 157 28.19 -11.52 -5.44
C LEU A 157 29.31 -10.52 -5.80
N GLY A 158 29.10 -9.23 -5.53
CA GLY A 158 30.12 -8.20 -5.72
C GLY A 158 30.27 -7.61 -7.12
N SER A 159 29.38 -7.90 -8.08
CA SER A 159 29.30 -7.05 -9.28
C SER A 159 28.56 -5.77 -8.93
N GLY A 160 29.32 -4.72 -8.58
CA GLY A 160 28.83 -3.36 -8.74
C GLY A 160 28.33 -3.14 -10.17
N ALA A 161 27.53 -2.09 -10.36
CA ALA A 161 26.94 -1.69 -11.64
C ALA A 161 27.93 -1.50 -12.83
N THR A 162 29.22 -1.76 -12.65
CA THR A 162 30.30 -1.61 -13.63
C THR A 162 30.47 -2.79 -14.59
N SER A 163 29.70 -3.88 -14.45
CA SER A 163 29.55 -4.83 -15.57
C SER A 163 28.56 -4.24 -16.57
N THR A 164 29.10 -3.58 -17.59
CA THR A 164 28.40 -3.14 -18.80
C THR A 164 27.43 -4.23 -19.28
N GLY A 165 26.12 -4.05 -19.02
CA GLY A 165 25.07 -5.01 -19.36
C GLY A 165 24.28 -5.62 -18.20
N THR A 166 24.39 -5.10 -16.98
CA THR A 166 23.65 -5.68 -15.84
C THR A 166 22.13 -5.49 -15.97
N ILE A 167 21.43 -6.60 -16.16
CA ILE A 167 19.96 -6.70 -16.22
C ILE A 167 19.38 -6.47 -14.82
N GLY A 168 18.95 -5.23 -14.56
CA GLY A 168 18.19 -4.82 -13.40
C GLY A 168 17.70 -3.39 -13.55
N THR A 169 16.44 -3.11 -13.17
CA THR A 169 15.92 -1.74 -13.16
C THR A 169 16.49 -1.04 -11.91
N PRO A 170 17.23 0.07 -12.04
CA PRO A 170 17.89 0.74 -10.90
C PRO A 170 16.89 1.26 -9.85
N SER A 171 15.60 1.38 -10.21
CA SER A 171 14.53 1.99 -9.40
C SER A 171 14.25 1.39 -8.02
N TYR A 172 14.82 0.22 -7.70
CA TYR A 172 14.65 -0.46 -6.41
C TYR A 172 15.99 -0.86 -5.78
N MET A 173 17.11 -0.54 -6.43
CA MET A 173 18.43 -1.02 -6.02
C MET A 173 18.97 -0.19 -4.85
N ALA A 174 19.63 -0.85 -3.90
CA ALA A 174 20.22 -0.19 -2.74
C ALA A 174 21.44 0.68 -3.11
N PRO A 175 21.65 1.83 -2.44
CA PRO A 175 22.71 2.79 -2.75
C PRO A 175 24.11 2.16 -2.84
N GLU A 176 24.45 1.27 -1.91
CA GLU A 176 25.74 0.61 -1.82
C GLU A 176 26.04 -0.28 -3.04
N LEU A 177 25.02 -0.80 -3.72
CA LEU A 177 25.20 -1.67 -4.89
C LEU A 177 25.61 -0.88 -6.14
N HIS A 178 25.26 0.41 -6.19
CA HIS A 178 25.72 1.31 -7.25
C HIS A 178 27.19 1.70 -7.08
N THR A 179 27.73 1.62 -5.87
CA THR A 179 29.13 1.98 -5.55
C THR A 179 30.04 0.77 -5.39
N GLY A 180 29.63 -0.42 -5.85
CA GLY A 180 30.45 -1.64 -5.78
C GLY A 180 30.38 -2.41 -4.47
N GLY A 181 29.43 -2.07 -3.60
CA GLY A 181 29.10 -2.85 -2.40
C GLY A 181 28.53 -4.23 -2.73
N THR A 182 28.47 -5.09 -1.72
CA THR A 182 27.93 -6.45 -1.86
C THR A 182 26.49 -6.50 -1.35
N ALA A 183 25.62 -7.19 -2.08
CA ALA A 183 24.25 -7.42 -1.65
C ALA A 183 24.18 -8.28 -0.39
N GLY A 184 23.30 -7.91 0.53
CA GLY A 184 23.06 -8.59 1.78
C GLY A 184 21.66 -8.30 2.32
N VAL A 185 21.41 -8.67 3.57
CA VAL A 185 20.12 -8.41 4.25
C VAL A 185 19.74 -6.94 4.19
N ALA A 186 20.68 -6.04 4.46
CA ALA A 186 20.44 -4.59 4.45
C ALA A 186 20.05 -4.05 3.06
N SER A 187 20.57 -4.63 1.97
CA SER A 187 20.19 -4.21 0.61
C SER A 187 18.78 -4.70 0.25
N ASP A 188 18.38 -5.88 0.73
CA ASP A 188 17.01 -6.37 0.56
C ASP A 188 16.01 -5.52 1.37
N VAL A 189 16.37 -5.12 2.61
CA VAL A 189 15.56 -4.20 3.43
C VAL A 189 15.34 -2.85 2.72
N TYR A 190 16.38 -2.30 2.09
CA TYR A 190 16.24 -1.07 1.31
C TYR A 190 15.27 -1.24 0.14
N SER A 191 15.42 -2.35 -0.59
CA SER A 191 14.57 -2.66 -1.75
C SER A 191 13.12 -2.91 -1.32
N LEU A 192 12.90 -3.50 -0.15
CA LEU A 192 11.60 -3.65 0.50
C LEU A 192 10.98 -2.30 0.88
N GLY A 193 11.79 -1.33 1.35
CA GLY A 193 11.35 0.05 1.55
C GLY A 193 10.92 0.74 0.25
N CYS A 194 11.68 0.53 -0.84
CA CYS A 194 11.30 1.01 -2.16
C CYS A 194 9.98 0.38 -2.65
N LEU A 195 9.80 -0.92 -2.41
CA LEU A 195 8.57 -1.64 -2.73
C LEU A 195 7.37 -1.13 -1.91
N LEU A 196 7.58 -0.82 -0.62
CA LEU A 196 6.56 -0.21 0.23
C LEU A 196 6.10 1.12 -0.35
N TRP A 197 7.03 2.01 -0.70
CA TRP A 197 6.69 3.28 -1.35
C TRP A 197 5.92 3.06 -2.67
N ALA A 198 6.38 2.14 -3.51
CA ALA A 198 5.71 1.83 -4.77
C ALA A 198 4.29 1.31 -4.59
N THR A 199 4.06 0.54 -3.52
CA THR A 199 2.73 0.02 -3.19
C THR A 199 1.82 1.12 -2.67
N LEU A 200 2.33 2.03 -1.82
CA LEU A 200 1.56 3.12 -1.24
C LEU A 200 1.25 4.26 -2.23
N SER A 201 2.12 4.50 -3.22
CA SER A 201 2.02 5.65 -4.12
C SER A 201 1.70 5.29 -5.58
N GLY A 202 1.78 3.99 -5.92
CA GLY A 202 1.73 3.49 -7.30
C GLY A 202 2.95 3.85 -8.15
N ARG A 203 3.99 4.47 -7.58
CA ARG A 203 5.14 5.04 -8.30
C ARG A 203 6.47 4.60 -7.69
N THR A 204 7.53 4.53 -8.50
CA THR A 204 8.87 4.28 -7.96
C THR A 204 9.30 5.40 -7.00
N PRO A 205 10.17 5.11 -6.00
CA PRO A 205 10.62 6.12 -5.03
C PRO A 205 11.33 7.29 -5.69
N TYR A 206 12.12 6.99 -6.72
CA TYR A 206 12.82 7.98 -7.51
C TYR A 206 12.52 7.75 -8.99
N ALA A 207 12.39 8.85 -9.72
CA ALA A 207 12.20 8.88 -11.16
C ALA A 207 13.27 9.76 -11.79
N GLY A 208 13.68 9.40 -13.00
CA GLY A 208 14.68 10.13 -13.78
C GLY A 208 14.53 9.81 -15.26
N SER A 209 15.01 10.70 -16.11
CA SER A 209 15.04 10.54 -17.56
C SER A 209 16.12 9.56 -18.03
N SER A 210 17.05 9.18 -17.14
CA SER A 210 18.09 8.19 -17.39
C SER A 210 18.39 7.35 -16.14
N ASP A 211 18.98 6.17 -16.34
CA ASP A 211 19.44 5.31 -15.24
C ASP A 211 20.42 6.03 -14.32
N TYR A 212 21.28 6.89 -14.87
CA TYR A 212 22.21 7.71 -14.09
C TYR A 212 21.48 8.64 -13.11
N GLU A 213 20.39 9.28 -13.54
CA GLU A 213 19.60 10.15 -12.67
C GLU A 213 18.90 9.37 -11.55
N VAL A 214 18.37 8.18 -11.85
CA VAL A 214 17.74 7.31 -10.86
C VAL A 214 18.77 6.82 -9.83
N VAL A 215 19.94 6.38 -10.29
CA VAL A 215 21.06 5.97 -9.42
C VAL A 215 21.48 7.13 -8.50
N ARG A 216 21.68 8.32 -9.08
CA ARG A 216 22.05 9.51 -8.30
C ARG A 216 20.98 9.86 -7.27
N ALA A 217 19.70 9.71 -7.59
CA ALA A 217 18.61 9.93 -6.65
C ALA A 217 18.63 8.93 -5.49
N HIS A 218 18.89 7.64 -5.75
CA HIS A 218 19.08 6.65 -4.69
C HIS A 218 20.24 7.02 -3.75
N LEU A 219 21.32 7.61 -4.28
CA LEU A 219 22.47 8.04 -3.48
C LEU A 219 22.19 9.33 -2.67
N GLU A 220 21.53 10.32 -3.26
CA GLU A 220 21.54 11.70 -2.75
C GLU A 220 20.18 12.24 -2.31
N GLN A 221 19.09 11.84 -2.97
CA GLN A 221 17.78 12.45 -2.71
C GLN A 221 17.19 11.97 -1.38
N PRO A 222 16.40 12.82 -0.69
CA PRO A 222 15.72 12.41 0.54
C PRO A 222 14.81 11.21 0.31
N VAL A 223 14.53 10.45 1.36
CA VAL A 223 13.55 9.37 1.31
C VAL A 223 12.15 9.98 1.08
N PRO A 224 11.38 9.52 0.08
CA PRO A 224 10.01 10.00 -0.13
C PRO A 224 9.13 9.75 1.10
N GLN A 225 8.21 10.66 1.38
CA GLN A 225 7.30 10.61 2.53
C GLN A 225 5.87 10.80 2.06
N LEU A 226 4.92 10.13 2.72
CA LEU A 226 3.50 10.37 2.55
C LEU A 226 3.11 11.72 3.17
N ASP A 227 2.19 12.41 2.53
CA ASP A 227 1.57 13.61 3.07
C ASP A 227 0.60 13.26 4.20
N GLY A 228 0.37 14.22 5.11
CA GLY A 228 -0.57 14.07 6.23
C GLY A 228 0.10 13.96 7.59
N ALA A 229 -0.73 14.02 8.63
CA ALA A 229 -0.30 14.05 10.03
C ALA A 229 -1.01 13.00 10.91
N SER A 230 -1.68 12.02 10.31
CA SER A 230 -2.28 10.92 11.07
C SER A 230 -1.17 10.09 11.76
N PRO A 231 -1.45 9.48 12.92
CA PRO A 231 -0.52 8.57 13.57
C PRO A 231 -0.06 7.44 12.65
N GLN A 232 -0.96 6.93 11.79
CA GLN A 232 -0.64 5.92 10.78
C GLN A 232 0.38 6.44 9.77
N VAL A 233 0.13 7.60 9.13
CA VAL A 233 1.07 8.22 8.18
C VAL A 233 2.43 8.48 8.84
N ALA A 234 2.45 9.01 10.07
CA ALA A 234 3.70 9.25 10.79
C ALA A 234 4.50 7.97 11.06
N ALA A 235 3.82 6.84 11.30
CA ALA A 235 4.47 5.54 11.48
C ALA A 235 5.01 4.99 10.16
N VAL A 236 4.22 5.03 9.08
CA VAL A 236 4.67 4.61 7.74
C VAL A 236 5.89 5.42 7.29
N ASN A 237 5.87 6.73 7.51
CA ASN A 237 6.99 7.62 7.21
C ASN A 237 8.26 7.29 8.03
N ARG A 238 8.12 6.83 9.29
CA ARG A 238 9.26 6.30 10.06
C ARG A 238 9.81 5.03 9.40
N VAL A 239 8.95 4.08 9.04
CA VAL A 239 9.36 2.82 8.39
C VAL A 239 10.12 3.11 7.09
N LEU A 240 9.58 3.98 6.23
CA LEU A 240 10.23 4.38 4.98
C LEU A 240 11.61 4.97 5.24
N ARG A 241 11.75 5.93 6.18
CA ARG A 241 13.03 6.56 6.50
C ARG A 241 14.08 5.56 7.01
N THR A 242 13.68 4.64 7.87
CA THR A 242 14.58 3.62 8.40
C THR A 242 14.97 2.62 7.31
N ALA A 243 14.00 2.02 6.61
CA ALA A 243 14.27 1.01 5.59
C ALA A 243 15.12 1.55 4.44
N MET A 244 14.84 2.78 3.98
CA MET A 244 15.53 3.43 2.87
C MET A 244 16.68 4.36 3.30
N ALA A 245 17.19 4.20 4.53
CA ALA A 245 18.37 4.95 4.97
C ALA A 245 19.55 4.68 4.03
N LYS A 246 20.32 5.73 3.70
CA LYS A 246 21.37 5.63 2.68
C LYS A 246 22.49 4.68 3.11
N ARG A 247 22.86 4.73 4.40
CA ARG A 247 23.83 3.84 5.01
C ARG A 247 23.16 2.53 5.44
N PRO A 248 23.72 1.36 5.07
CA PRO A 248 23.16 0.05 5.44
C PRO A 248 22.93 -0.16 6.94
N GLU A 249 23.83 0.37 7.78
CA GLU A 249 23.80 0.26 9.24
C GLU A 249 22.71 1.09 9.92
N ASP A 250 22.15 2.09 9.22
CA ASP A 250 21.04 2.92 9.71
C ASP A 250 19.66 2.29 9.40
N ARG A 251 19.64 1.10 8.79
CA ARG A 251 18.42 0.38 8.37
C ARG A 251 17.97 -0.62 9.43
N TYR A 252 16.82 -1.24 9.19
CA TYR A 252 16.39 -2.40 9.98
C TYR A 252 17.43 -3.53 9.89
N PRO A 253 17.80 -4.16 11.02
CA PRO A 253 18.79 -5.24 11.04
C PRO A 253 18.28 -6.50 10.33
N THR A 254 16.96 -6.69 10.26
CA THR A 254 16.31 -7.84 9.62
C THR A 254 14.99 -7.42 8.96
N ALA A 255 14.54 -8.19 7.96
CA ALA A 255 13.21 -8.02 7.38
C ALA A 255 12.09 -8.26 8.41
N ALA A 256 12.32 -9.15 9.38
CA ALA A 256 11.38 -9.40 10.48
C ALA A 256 11.17 -8.14 11.36
N ALA A 257 12.24 -7.40 11.68
CA ALA A 257 12.12 -6.16 12.43
C ALA A 257 11.31 -5.09 11.67
N MET A 258 11.51 -4.98 10.35
CA MET A 258 10.68 -4.12 9.51
C MET A 258 9.21 -4.58 9.50
N ARG A 259 8.96 -5.89 9.45
CA ARG A 259 7.60 -6.48 9.49
C ARG A 259 6.84 -6.07 10.76
N GLU A 260 7.50 -6.10 11.91
CA GLU A 260 6.88 -5.74 13.19
C GLU A 260 6.37 -4.29 13.17
N ASP A 261 7.18 -3.35 12.68
CA ASP A 261 6.78 -1.94 12.55
C ASP A 261 5.68 -1.72 11.51
N LEU A 262 5.68 -2.47 10.40
CA LEU A 262 4.59 -2.43 9.41
C LEU A 262 3.25 -2.87 10.01
N LEU A 263 3.24 -3.99 10.73
CA LEU A 263 2.04 -4.53 11.38
C LEU A 263 1.56 -3.62 12.53
N ALA A 264 2.48 -2.97 13.24
CA ALA A 264 2.13 -1.97 14.24
C ALA A 264 1.49 -0.73 13.60
N ALA A 265 2.07 -0.23 12.49
CA ALA A 265 1.54 0.92 11.75
C ALA A 265 0.14 0.65 11.17
N ALA A 266 -0.12 -0.57 10.69
CA ALA A 266 -1.41 -0.96 10.12
C ALA A 266 -2.57 -0.90 11.13
N ARG A 267 -2.28 -0.93 12.44
CA ARG A 267 -3.28 -0.86 13.52
C ARG A 267 -3.51 0.56 14.06
N LEU A 268 -2.74 1.54 13.58
CA LEU A 268 -2.89 2.93 14.01
C LEU A 268 -4.07 3.59 13.30
N PRO A 269 -4.76 4.54 13.96
CA PRO A 269 -5.85 5.27 13.35
C PRO A 269 -5.33 6.20 12.23
N ASP A 270 -6.10 6.31 11.16
CA ASP A 270 -5.84 7.22 10.04
C ASP A 270 -6.56 8.57 10.18
N ALA A 271 -6.89 8.96 11.40
CA ALA A 271 -7.38 10.30 11.70
C ALA A 271 -6.25 11.15 12.29
N PRO A 272 -6.06 12.41 11.87
CA PRO A 272 -5.18 13.32 12.58
C PRO A 272 -5.63 13.39 14.04
N ALA A 273 -4.68 13.31 14.97
CA ALA A 273 -5.00 13.41 16.38
C ALA A 273 -5.80 14.71 16.61
N PRO A 274 -6.92 14.68 17.36
CA PRO A 274 -7.69 15.88 17.60
C PRO A 274 -6.74 16.92 18.18
N VAL A 275 -6.57 18.04 17.48
CA VAL A 275 -5.77 19.16 17.95
C VAL A 275 -6.40 19.54 19.29
N ALA A 276 -5.69 19.26 20.37
CA ALA A 276 -6.16 19.63 21.69
C ALA A 276 -6.42 21.13 21.66
N ALA A 277 -7.70 21.51 21.71
CA ALA A 277 -8.09 22.91 21.66
C ALA A 277 -7.25 23.66 22.70
N PRO A 278 -6.63 24.81 22.34
CA PRO A 278 -5.82 25.55 23.29
C PRO A 278 -6.67 25.79 24.52
N ARG A 279 -6.22 25.25 25.67
CA ARG A 279 -6.90 25.40 26.96
C ARG A 279 -6.93 26.89 27.31
N HIS A 280 -7.91 27.62 26.81
CA HIS A 280 -8.22 29.01 27.16
C HIS A 280 -8.89 29.10 28.56
N GLY A 281 -8.72 28.08 29.41
CA GLY A 281 -9.21 28.06 30.77
C GLY A 281 -8.11 28.44 31.75
N ARG A 282 -7.86 29.75 31.92
CA ARG A 282 -7.31 30.37 33.16
C ARG A 282 -7.14 31.89 33.14
N ARG A 283 -7.48 32.59 32.05
CA ARG A 283 -7.47 34.07 32.03
C ARG A 283 -8.86 34.71 32.14
N LEU A 284 -9.94 34.00 31.82
CA LEU A 284 -11.31 34.53 31.95
C LEU A 284 -11.77 34.71 33.41
N GLY A 285 -11.31 33.84 34.32
CA GLY A 285 -11.64 33.95 35.75
C GLY A 285 -11.05 35.19 36.44
N VAL A 286 -9.89 35.67 35.97
CA VAL A 286 -9.25 36.88 36.50
C VAL A 286 -9.93 38.14 35.96
N VAL A 287 -10.29 38.15 34.68
CA VAL A 287 -11.01 39.29 34.08
C VAL A 287 -12.44 39.40 34.64
N ALA A 288 -13.15 38.29 34.80
CA ALA A 288 -14.48 38.29 35.42
C ALA A 288 -14.43 38.75 36.89
N ALA A 289 -13.43 38.34 37.67
CA ALA A 289 -13.26 38.82 39.04
C ALA A 289 -12.95 40.32 39.12
N VAL A 290 -12.14 40.85 38.20
CA VAL A 290 -11.84 42.29 38.13
C VAL A 290 -13.05 43.11 37.69
N VAL A 291 -13.85 42.61 36.74
CA VAL A 291 -15.08 43.28 36.29
C VAL A 291 -16.16 43.25 37.38
N VAL A 292 -16.32 42.14 38.10
CA VAL A 292 -17.27 42.05 39.23
C VAL A 292 -16.85 42.96 40.38
N LEU A 293 -15.54 43.05 40.68
CA LEU A 293 -15.04 43.96 41.71
C LEU A 293 -15.21 45.43 41.30
N ALA A 294 -14.96 45.77 40.03
CA ALA A 294 -15.18 47.11 39.51
C ALA A 294 -16.67 47.50 39.51
N LEU A 295 -17.57 46.59 39.12
CA LEU A 295 -19.01 46.80 39.17
C LEU A 295 -19.53 46.91 40.61
N ALA A 296 -18.95 46.17 41.57
CA ALA A 296 -19.30 46.30 42.98
C ALA A 296 -18.85 47.64 43.59
N VAL A 297 -17.71 48.19 43.15
CA VAL A 297 -17.25 49.52 43.56
C VAL A 297 -18.12 50.61 42.95
N VAL A 298 -18.52 50.49 41.68
CA VAL A 298 -19.43 51.45 41.01
C VAL A 298 -20.85 51.37 41.59
N ALA A 299 -21.36 50.18 41.89
CA ALA A 299 -22.65 50.00 42.56
C ALA A 299 -22.62 50.51 44.02
N GLY A 300 -21.51 50.31 44.72
CA GLY A 300 -21.32 50.83 46.08
C GLY A 300 -21.25 52.36 46.15
N THR A 301 -20.59 53.01 45.17
CA THR A 301 -20.56 54.48 45.07
C THR A 301 -21.88 55.07 44.58
N ALA A 302 -22.58 54.41 43.65
CA ALA A 302 -23.92 54.83 43.21
C ALA A 302 -24.99 54.69 44.31
N TYR A 303 -24.94 53.61 45.10
CA TYR A 303 -25.85 53.38 46.23
C TYR A 303 -25.61 54.37 47.39
N ALA A 304 -24.36 54.81 47.59
CA ALA A 304 -24.04 55.85 48.58
C ALA A 304 -24.47 57.26 48.16
N LEU A 305 -24.67 57.50 46.85
CA LEU A 305 -24.99 58.83 46.30
C LEU A 305 -26.46 59.04 45.94
N THR A 306 -27.32 58.03 46.02
CA THR A 306 -28.73 58.10 45.56
C THR A 306 -29.79 57.76 46.61
N ARG A 307 -29.49 57.92 47.91
CA ARG A 307 -30.56 58.07 48.92
C ARG A 307 -31.22 59.45 48.78
N GLY A 308 -32.15 59.53 47.85
CA GLY A 308 -33.02 60.67 47.61
C GLY A 308 -34.07 60.33 46.56
N ASP A 309 -35.26 59.97 47.05
CA ASP A 309 -36.58 60.01 46.41
C ASP A 309 -36.84 59.38 45.02
N GLY A 310 -37.74 58.38 45.05
CA GLY A 310 -38.94 58.28 44.20
C GLY A 310 -38.81 58.24 42.67
N GLY A 311 -39.14 57.08 42.08
CA GLY A 311 -39.68 57.01 40.72
C GLY A 311 -39.30 55.76 39.92
N GLU A 312 -40.23 54.81 39.79
CA GLU A 312 -40.34 53.92 38.61
C GLU A 312 -40.76 54.76 37.38
N PRO A 313 -40.59 54.35 36.08
CA PRO A 313 -40.97 53.01 35.58
C PRO A 313 -40.35 52.47 34.25
N VAL A 314 -40.91 51.31 33.85
CA VAL A 314 -41.10 50.69 32.51
C VAL A 314 -39.97 49.88 31.84
N VAL A 315 -40.29 48.59 31.63
CA VAL A 315 -39.59 47.62 30.78
C VAL A 315 -40.48 47.28 29.59
N GLU A 316 -39.92 47.25 28.38
CA GLU A 316 -40.57 46.74 27.16
C GLU A 316 -39.64 45.70 26.50
N PRO A 317 -40.11 44.50 26.08
CA PRO A 317 -39.28 43.50 25.41
C PRO A 317 -39.71 43.24 23.96
N THR A 318 -38.76 42.82 23.10
CA THR A 318 -39.05 42.17 21.79
C THR A 318 -37.80 41.38 21.31
N PRO A 319 -37.90 40.45 20.35
CA PRO A 319 -37.97 39.02 20.65
C PRO A 319 -36.87 38.17 19.99
N SER A 320 -36.84 36.90 20.42
CA SER A 320 -36.02 35.80 19.89
C SER A 320 -36.61 35.23 18.59
N SER A 321 -35.75 34.93 17.61
CA SER A 321 -36.06 34.15 16.41
C SER A 321 -35.24 32.86 16.41
N SER A 322 -35.91 31.70 16.36
CA SER A 322 -35.32 30.38 16.11
C SER A 322 -35.28 30.06 14.61
N PRO A 323 -34.33 29.24 14.12
CA PRO A 323 -34.27 28.81 12.72
C PRO A 323 -35.00 27.48 12.46
N THR A 324 -35.48 27.33 11.23
CA THR A 324 -36.11 26.15 10.61
C THR A 324 -35.11 25.01 10.40
N VAL A 325 -35.49 23.77 10.71
CA VAL A 325 -34.68 22.54 10.55
C VAL A 325 -35.02 21.87 9.21
N ALA A 326 -34.00 21.53 8.42
CA ALA A 326 -34.09 20.65 7.25
C ALA A 326 -34.16 19.18 7.70
N SER A 327 -35.05 18.41 7.09
CA SER A 327 -35.30 16.99 7.39
C SER A 327 -34.20 16.09 6.82
N THR A 328 -33.59 15.27 7.68
CA THR A 328 -32.62 14.20 7.36
C THR A 328 -33.27 13.06 6.55
N PRO A 329 -32.58 12.45 5.58
CA PRO A 329 -33.09 11.31 4.80
C PRO A 329 -33.39 10.09 5.68
N SER A 330 -34.34 9.27 5.24
CA SER A 330 -34.80 8.09 5.99
C SER A 330 -34.01 6.83 5.61
N ALA A 331 -33.90 5.85 6.51
CA ALA A 331 -33.24 4.57 6.23
C ALA A 331 -33.82 3.80 5.02
N ARG A 332 -35.03 4.16 4.53
CA ARG A 332 -35.59 3.59 3.30
C ARG A 332 -34.96 4.18 2.04
N ASP A 333 -34.50 5.42 2.12
CA ASP A 333 -33.90 6.15 1.03
C ASP A 333 -32.47 5.63 0.77
N GLU A 334 -31.74 5.31 1.85
CA GLU A 334 -30.40 4.68 1.77
C GLU A 334 -30.44 3.31 1.08
N VAL A 335 -31.41 2.46 1.46
CA VAL A 335 -31.59 1.13 0.83
C VAL A 335 -31.97 1.27 -0.65
N LYS A 336 -32.82 2.25 -0.99
CA LYS A 336 -33.22 2.49 -2.38
C LYS A 336 -32.04 2.98 -3.23
N ALA A 337 -31.22 3.87 -2.69
CA ALA A 337 -30.02 4.38 -3.37
C ALA A 337 -28.96 3.30 -3.55
N ALA A 338 -28.71 2.46 -2.54
CA ALA A 338 -27.79 1.33 -2.63
C ALA A 338 -28.23 0.32 -3.70
N GLY A 339 -29.54 0.00 -3.76
CA GLY A 339 -30.09 -0.89 -4.79
C GLY A 339 -29.92 -0.33 -6.21
N ALA A 340 -30.26 0.94 -6.42
CA ALA A 340 -30.10 1.60 -7.74
C ALA A 340 -28.64 1.63 -8.20
N PHE A 341 -27.70 1.81 -7.27
CA PHE A 341 -26.27 1.79 -7.56
C PHE A 341 -25.74 0.37 -7.85
N ALA A 342 -26.18 -0.63 -7.10
CA ALA A 342 -25.83 -2.03 -7.33
C ALA A 342 -26.29 -2.51 -8.72
N ASP A 343 -27.53 -2.19 -9.10
CA ASP A 343 -28.07 -2.54 -10.41
C ASP A 343 -27.22 -1.94 -11.55
N ALA A 344 -26.79 -0.68 -11.40
CA ALA A 344 -25.95 -0.02 -12.40
C ALA A 344 -24.55 -0.66 -12.54
N LEU A 345 -23.92 -1.08 -11.45
CA LEU A 345 -22.62 -1.78 -11.47
C LEU A 345 -22.70 -3.13 -12.18
N VAL A 346 -23.84 -3.82 -12.06
CA VAL A 346 -24.11 -5.08 -12.77
C VAL A 346 -24.34 -4.82 -14.26
N GLU A 347 -25.12 -3.81 -14.61
CA GLU A 347 -25.39 -3.45 -16.01
C GLU A 347 -24.14 -3.03 -16.78
N GLN A 348 -23.17 -2.38 -16.11
CA GLN A 348 -21.86 -2.04 -16.70
C GLN A 348 -20.90 -3.23 -16.82
N GLY A 349 -21.27 -4.42 -16.32
CA GLY A 349 -20.44 -5.61 -16.36
C GLY A 349 -19.19 -5.54 -15.47
N ALA A 350 -19.17 -4.65 -14.48
CA ALA A 350 -18.02 -4.42 -13.61
C ALA A 350 -17.84 -5.52 -12.54
N MET A 351 -18.93 -6.17 -12.11
CA MET A 351 -18.92 -7.15 -11.00
C MET A 351 -20.21 -8.00 -10.95
N THR A 352 -20.22 -9.06 -10.14
CA THR A 352 -21.43 -9.90 -9.93
C THR A 352 -22.45 -9.20 -9.01
N ALA A 353 -23.73 -9.60 -9.05
CA ALA A 353 -24.80 -8.98 -8.26
C ALA A 353 -24.48 -8.91 -6.75
N ASN A 354 -23.92 -9.97 -6.15
CA ASN A 354 -23.56 -9.97 -4.73
C ASN A 354 -22.40 -9.01 -4.41
N GLN A 355 -21.45 -8.88 -5.34
CA GLN A 355 -20.32 -7.95 -5.18
C GLN A 355 -20.78 -6.50 -5.36
N ALA A 356 -21.66 -6.25 -6.33
CA ALA A 356 -22.26 -4.95 -6.57
C ALA A 356 -23.08 -4.46 -5.36
N ASP A 357 -23.88 -5.35 -4.75
CA ASP A 357 -24.69 -5.04 -3.57
C ASP A 357 -23.82 -4.69 -2.34
N CYS A 358 -22.76 -5.47 -2.11
CA CYS A 358 -21.78 -5.19 -1.05
C CYS A 358 -21.07 -3.85 -1.28
N VAL A 359 -20.56 -3.60 -2.50
CA VAL A 359 -19.87 -2.36 -2.83
C VAL A 359 -20.81 -1.16 -2.67
N ALA A 360 -22.02 -1.25 -3.22
CA ALA A 360 -22.98 -0.16 -3.18
C ALA A 360 -23.40 0.19 -1.76
N THR A 361 -23.71 -0.81 -0.93
CA THR A 361 -24.08 -0.60 0.47
C THR A 361 -22.91 0.01 1.26
N THR A 362 -21.70 -0.53 1.09
CA THR A 362 -20.51 -0.02 1.80
C THR A 362 -20.20 1.43 1.45
N VAL A 363 -20.39 1.83 0.18
CA VAL A 363 -20.18 3.22 -0.27
C VAL A 363 -21.24 4.15 0.30
N VAL A 364 -22.52 3.76 0.27
CA VAL A 364 -23.61 4.57 0.84
C VAL A 364 -23.43 4.75 2.35
N ASP A 365 -23.06 3.70 3.06
CA ASP A 365 -22.81 3.74 4.52
C ASP A 365 -21.59 4.59 4.89
N ALA A 366 -20.51 4.52 4.09
CA ALA A 366 -19.27 5.23 4.37
C ALA A 366 -19.33 6.72 4.05
N VAL A 367 -20.00 7.10 2.95
CA VAL A 367 -20.05 8.50 2.47
C VAL A 367 -21.29 9.23 3.01
N GLY A 368 -22.41 8.52 3.17
CA GLY A 368 -23.71 9.06 3.54
C GLY A 368 -24.51 9.57 2.34
N LEU A 369 -25.83 9.29 2.34
CA LEU A 369 -26.70 9.59 1.20
C LEU A 369 -26.79 11.09 0.87
N ASP A 370 -26.90 11.96 1.88
CA ASP A 370 -26.97 13.41 1.69
C ASP A 370 -25.77 13.92 0.89
N ARG A 371 -24.57 13.44 1.23
CA ARG A 371 -23.33 13.85 0.57
C ARG A 371 -23.23 13.30 -0.84
N LEU A 372 -23.73 12.09 -1.08
CA LEU A 372 -23.77 11.49 -2.42
C LEU A 372 -24.72 12.27 -3.35
N ILE A 373 -25.84 12.78 -2.83
CA ILE A 373 -26.75 13.66 -3.59
C ILE A 373 -26.07 15.03 -3.85
N GLU A 374 -25.46 15.64 -2.83
CA GLU A 374 -24.74 16.92 -2.96
C GLU A 374 -23.59 16.87 -3.97
N ASP A 375 -22.83 15.77 -3.99
CA ASP A 375 -21.71 15.56 -4.92
C ASP A 375 -22.16 15.09 -6.32
N GLY A 376 -23.47 14.98 -6.56
CA GLY A 376 -24.07 14.65 -7.87
C GLY A 376 -23.94 13.19 -8.26
N PHE A 377 -23.72 12.30 -7.29
CA PHE A 377 -23.66 10.84 -7.49
C PHE A 377 -25.05 10.23 -7.68
N PHE A 378 -26.06 10.79 -6.99
CA PHE A 378 -27.48 10.51 -7.18
C PHE A 378 -28.25 11.80 -7.50
N ASP A 379 -29.38 11.70 -8.21
CA ASP A 379 -30.34 12.80 -8.30
C ASP A 379 -31.25 12.89 -7.07
N ALA A 380 -32.12 13.91 -7.06
CA ALA A 380 -33.11 14.12 -6.01
C ALA A 380 -34.17 13.00 -5.89
N ASP A 381 -34.32 12.16 -6.92
CA ASP A 381 -35.22 11.00 -6.94
C ASP A 381 -34.50 9.68 -6.59
N LEU A 382 -33.21 9.77 -6.23
CA LEU A 382 -32.28 8.67 -5.92
C LEU A 382 -31.96 7.79 -7.12
N ALA A 383 -32.14 8.31 -8.34
CA ALA A 383 -31.65 7.65 -9.52
C ALA A 383 -30.13 7.88 -9.64
N PHE A 384 -29.43 6.81 -9.98
CA PHE A 384 -28.01 6.85 -10.25
C PHE A 384 -27.74 7.57 -11.57
N LEU A 385 -26.83 8.56 -11.56
CA LEU A 385 -26.68 9.55 -12.63
C LEU A 385 -25.45 9.36 -13.54
N ASP A 386 -24.73 8.25 -13.43
CA ASP A 386 -23.34 8.07 -13.88
C ASP A 386 -22.89 8.82 -15.14
N PRO A 387 -21.78 9.57 -15.04
CA PRO A 387 -21.00 9.79 -16.26
C PRO A 387 -19.58 9.16 -16.27
N ASP A 388 -19.07 8.73 -15.12
CA ASP A 388 -17.80 8.00 -14.83
C ASP A 388 -17.49 8.26 -13.32
N LEU A 389 -18.43 7.90 -12.43
CA LEU A 389 -18.32 7.79 -10.95
C LEU A 389 -17.51 8.88 -10.22
N ALA A 390 -17.98 10.14 -10.30
CA ALA A 390 -17.62 11.32 -9.49
C ALA A 390 -16.20 11.38 -8.88
N ASP A 391 -15.33 12.20 -9.49
CA ASP A 391 -13.89 12.39 -9.23
C ASP A 391 -13.54 13.07 -7.87
N LYS A 392 -14.39 12.90 -6.87
CA LYS A 392 -14.23 13.44 -5.51
C LYS A 392 -13.41 12.45 -4.66
N PRO A 393 -12.39 12.91 -3.91
CA PRO A 393 -11.51 12.03 -3.14
C PRO A 393 -12.24 11.06 -2.21
N ALA A 394 -13.28 11.51 -1.50
CA ALA A 394 -14.02 10.70 -0.53
C ALA A 394 -14.82 9.56 -1.19
N ILE A 395 -15.46 9.82 -2.33
CA ILE A 395 -16.22 8.81 -3.08
C ILE A 395 -15.25 7.81 -3.71
N LYS A 396 -14.14 8.29 -4.27
CA LYS A 396 -13.10 7.43 -4.86
C LYS A 396 -12.43 6.52 -3.84
N GLU A 397 -12.12 7.05 -2.66
CA GLU A 397 -11.55 6.28 -1.55
C GLU A 397 -12.54 5.22 -1.06
N ALA A 398 -13.80 5.59 -0.85
CA ALA A 398 -14.85 4.65 -0.46
C ALA A 398 -15.08 3.56 -1.52
N LEU A 399 -15.15 3.91 -2.80
CA LEU A 399 -15.27 2.96 -3.91
C LEU A 399 -14.07 2.02 -3.98
N THR A 400 -12.85 2.55 -3.81
CA THR A 400 -11.63 1.75 -3.84
C THR A 400 -11.60 0.78 -2.65
N SER A 401 -11.86 1.27 -1.42
CA SER A 401 -11.93 0.43 -0.22
C SER A 401 -13.00 -0.64 -0.35
N ALA A 402 -14.24 -0.26 -0.69
CA ALA A 402 -15.35 -1.17 -0.87
C ALA A 402 -15.07 -2.20 -1.97
N SER A 403 -14.44 -1.79 -3.08
CA SER A 403 -14.02 -2.73 -4.12
C SER A 403 -13.00 -3.74 -3.58
N PHE A 404 -12.01 -3.33 -2.78
CA PHE A 404 -11.09 -4.28 -2.17
C PHE A 404 -11.76 -5.18 -1.13
N ASP A 405 -12.65 -4.65 -0.29
CA ASP A 405 -13.28 -5.39 0.82
C ASP A 405 -14.44 -6.31 0.36
N CYS A 406 -15.12 -5.98 -0.74
CA CYS A 406 -16.25 -6.74 -1.26
C CYS A 406 -15.89 -7.67 -2.43
N LEU A 407 -14.70 -7.48 -3.03
CA LEU A 407 -14.14 -8.45 -4.00
C LEU A 407 -13.30 -9.55 -3.32
N THR A 408 -12.97 -9.40 -2.03
CA THR A 408 -12.49 -10.47 -1.13
C THR A 408 -13.62 -11.36 -0.66
#